data_AF-A0A7C4T0T1-F1
#
_entry.id   AF-A0A7C4T0T1-F1
#
_cell.length_a   1.000
_cell.length_b   1.000
_cell.length_c   1.000
_cell.angle_alpha   90.00
_cell.angle_beta   90.00
_cell.angle_gamma   90.00
#
_symmetry.space_group_name_H-M   'P 1'
#
loop_
_entity.id
_entity.type
_entity.pdbx_description
1 polymer ?
#
loop_
_entity_poly.entity_id
_entity_poly.type
_entity_poly.pdbx_seq_one_letter_code
_entity_poly.pdbx_strand_id
1 'polypeptide(L)'
;MANTSAIRAGRAFVELFADDTKLVRGLRAAERKLRAFGDGIRTLGLKMMAIGAGLLTPLIGSAKAFSAMGDQVAKMSKRTGLSVETLSELRYVASQTGTEFESLEMGVRKMQRTIYDAGRGTGTAVDALADLGLSYKDLARLSPEDQFKLLAERIGKISDSTK
;
A
#
# COMPACT_ATOMS: atom_id res chain seq x y z
N MET A 1 86.61 -64.61 19.30
CA MET A 1 85.53 -64.33 20.28
C MET A 1 84.64 -63.27 19.63
N ALA A 2 83.50 -63.66 19.04
CA ALA A 2 82.15 -63.63 19.63
C ALA A 2 81.67 -62.16 19.84
N ASN A 3 80.48 -61.70 19.49
CA ASN A 3 79.26 -62.33 19.01
C ASN A 3 78.35 -61.20 18.48
N THR A 4 77.45 -61.55 17.56
CA THR A 4 76.40 -60.71 16.99
C THR A 4 75.43 -60.22 18.07
N SER A 5 75.22 -58.91 18.22
CA SER A 5 74.07 -58.38 18.96
C SER A 5 73.09 -57.74 17.96
N ALA A 6 72.06 -58.50 17.62
CA ALA A 6 70.92 -58.01 16.87
C ALA A 6 70.16 -56.96 17.70
N ILE A 7 70.18 -55.70 17.26
CA ILE A 7 69.32 -54.66 17.85
C ILE A 7 68.18 -54.37 16.87
N ARG A 8 66.98 -54.86 17.23
CA ARG A 8 65.72 -54.46 16.60
C ARG A 8 65.35 -53.06 17.12
N ALA A 9 65.70 -52.03 16.35
CA ALA A 9 65.24 -50.67 16.64
C ALA A 9 63.76 -50.51 16.24
N GLY A 10 62.97 -49.95 17.16
CA GLY A 10 61.52 -49.79 17.07
C GLY A 10 61.06 -48.82 15.97
N ARG A 11 59.73 -48.75 15.81
CA ARG A 11 59.02 -47.99 14.78
C ARG A 11 59.34 -46.49 14.91
N ALA A 12 59.83 -45.87 13.84
CA ALA A 12 59.99 -44.42 13.76
C ALA A 12 58.69 -43.77 13.26
N PHE A 13 58.23 -42.71 13.94
CA PHE A 13 57.13 -41.87 13.47
C PHE A 13 57.69 -40.48 13.11
N VAL A 14 57.20 -39.88 12.03
CA VAL A 14 57.55 -38.52 11.61
C VAL A 14 56.40 -37.61 11.98
N GLU A 15 56.61 -36.70 12.93
CA GLU A 15 55.66 -35.60 13.18
C GLU A 15 55.95 -34.46 12.19
N LEU A 16 55.03 -34.24 11.26
CA LEU A 16 55.02 -33.03 10.44
C LEU A 16 54.42 -31.88 11.26
N PHE A 17 55.25 -30.92 11.66
CA PHE A 17 54.79 -29.61 12.11
C PHE A 17 54.34 -28.79 10.90
N ALA A 18 53.05 -28.50 10.79
CA ALA A 18 52.56 -27.48 9.87
C ALA A 18 52.78 -26.09 10.49
N ASP A 19 53.47 -25.19 9.77
CA ASP A 19 53.70 -23.81 10.23
C ASP A 19 52.42 -22.98 10.06
N ASP A 20 51.56 -23.05 11.08
CA ASP A 20 50.27 -22.35 11.14
C ASP A 20 50.40 -20.81 11.14
N THR A 21 51.61 -20.29 11.33
CA THR A 21 51.89 -18.85 11.41
C THR A 21 51.43 -18.11 10.15
N LYS A 22 51.59 -18.73 8.96
CA LYS A 22 51.18 -18.12 7.68
C LYS A 22 49.66 -18.11 7.52
N LEU A 23 49.00 -19.19 7.92
CA LEU A 23 47.55 -19.31 7.88
C LEU A 23 46.88 -18.31 8.84
N VAL A 24 47.36 -18.25 10.09
CA VAL A 24 46.87 -17.31 11.10
C VAL A 24 47.09 -15.85 10.67
N ARG A 25 48.23 -15.53 10.05
CA ARG A 25 48.48 -14.19 9.49
C ARG A 25 47.52 -13.86 8.34
N GLY A 26 47.25 -14.81 7.46
CA GLY A 26 46.29 -14.66 6.36
C GLY A 26 44.87 -14.41 6.88
N LEU A 27 44.43 -15.19 7.86
CA LEU A 27 43.11 -15.05 8.49
C LEU A 27 42.97 -13.70 9.20
N ARG A 28 43.98 -13.25 9.95
CA ARG A 28 43.97 -11.92 10.60
C ARG A 28 43.95 -10.78 9.56
N ALA A 29 44.61 -10.95 8.42
CA ALA A 29 44.54 -9.97 7.34
C ALA A 29 43.15 -9.92 6.69
N ALA A 30 42.51 -11.07 6.50
CA ALA A 30 41.14 -11.16 6.01
C ALA A 30 40.14 -10.54 7.00
N GLU A 31 40.29 -10.81 8.30
CA GLU A 31 39.47 -10.23 9.37
C GLU A 31 39.55 -8.69 9.34
N ARG A 32 40.75 -8.12 9.20
CA ARG A 32 40.92 -6.66 9.11
C ARG A 32 40.23 -6.07 7.88
N LYS A 33 40.30 -6.75 6.73
CA LYS A 33 39.62 -6.30 5.51
C LYS A 33 38.10 -6.36 5.65
N LEU A 34 37.58 -7.42 6.27
CA LEU A 34 36.15 -7.57 6.54
C LEU A 34 35.64 -6.53 7.53
N ARG A 35 36.40 -6.24 8.61
CA ARG A 35 36.07 -5.16 9.55
C ARG A 35 36.06 -3.80 8.87
N ALA A 36 37.10 -3.47 8.10
CA ALA A 36 37.17 -2.20 7.37
C ALA A 36 36.01 -2.05 6.36
N PHE A 37 35.62 -3.14 5.68
CA PHE A 37 34.47 -3.15 4.79
C PHE A 37 33.15 -2.97 5.57
N GLY A 38 32.98 -3.67 6.69
CA GLY A 38 31.82 -3.53 7.57
C GLY A 38 31.68 -2.12 8.13
N ASP A 39 32.79 -1.51 8.55
CA ASP A 39 32.83 -0.12 9.01
C ASP A 39 32.49 0.86 7.89
N GLY A 40 32.97 0.59 6.66
CA GLY A 40 32.61 1.35 5.47
C GLY A 40 31.10 1.32 5.18
N ILE A 41 30.49 0.13 5.16
CA ILE A 41 29.04 -0.04 4.98
C ILE A 41 28.27 0.65 6.11
N ARG A 42 28.69 0.46 7.37
CA ARG A 42 28.03 1.06 8.52
C ARG A 42 28.05 2.58 8.44
N THR A 43 29.19 3.15 8.07
CA THR A 43 29.35 4.61 7.94
C THR A 43 28.52 5.14 6.77
N LEU A 44 28.48 4.44 5.64
CA LEU A 44 27.65 4.78 4.50
C LEU A 44 26.16 4.73 4.86
N GLY A 45 25.73 3.66 5.54
CA GLY A 45 24.35 3.49 6.01
C GLY A 45 23.94 4.57 7.00
N LEU A 46 24.80 4.92 7.97
CA LEU A 46 24.55 6.01 8.91
C LEU A 46 24.48 7.37 8.23
N LYS A 47 25.34 7.65 7.25
CA LYS A 47 25.29 8.89 6.45
C LYS A 47 24.04 8.96 5.57
N MET A 48 23.65 7.85 4.95
CA MET A 48 22.41 7.75 4.18
C MET A 48 21.18 7.92 5.06
N MET A 49 21.17 7.37 6.27
CA MET A 49 20.11 7.63 7.25
C MET A 49 20.12 9.07 7.76
N ALA A 50 21.28 9.70 7.95
CA ALA A 50 21.35 11.10 8.38
C ALA A 50 20.84 12.08 7.30
N ILE A 51 21.17 11.82 6.03
CA ILE A 51 20.65 12.59 4.88
C ILE A 51 19.17 12.23 4.63
N GLY A 52 18.82 10.96 4.79
CA GLY A 52 17.48 10.43 4.56
C GLY A 52 16.47 10.81 5.65
N ALA A 53 16.84 10.90 6.91
CA ALA A 53 15.88 11.15 8.00
C ALA A 53 15.21 12.52 7.90
N GLY A 54 15.90 13.54 7.38
CA GLY A 54 15.35 14.89 7.20
C GLY A 54 14.55 15.10 5.92
N LEU A 55 14.89 14.38 4.84
CA LEU A 55 14.25 14.53 3.53
C LEU A 55 13.17 13.47 3.25
N LEU A 56 13.33 12.26 3.80
CA LEU A 56 12.37 11.17 3.63
C LEU A 56 11.17 11.31 4.55
N THR A 57 11.26 12.04 5.66
CA THR A 57 10.10 12.23 6.56
C THR A 57 8.90 12.89 5.88
N PRO A 58 9.03 14.06 5.19
CA PRO A 58 7.92 14.63 4.45
C PRO A 58 7.53 13.79 3.21
N LEU A 59 8.47 13.08 2.59
CA LEU A 59 8.19 12.21 1.43
C LEU A 59 7.45 10.91 1.82
N ILE A 60 7.79 10.29 2.94
CA ILE A 60 7.09 9.13 3.50
C ILE A 60 5.71 9.58 3.99
N GLY A 61 5.63 10.76 4.61
CA GLY A 61 4.36 11.37 5.01
C GLY A 61 3.44 11.62 3.82
N SER A 62 3.95 12.24 2.75
CA SER A 62 3.18 12.50 1.53
C SER A 62 2.84 11.23 0.76
N ALA A 63 3.75 10.25 0.69
CA ALA A 63 3.49 8.94 0.10
C ALA A 63 2.39 8.20 0.88
N LYS A 64 2.41 8.23 2.21
CA LYS A 64 1.37 7.64 3.05
C LYS A 64 0.04 8.36 2.89
N ALA A 65 0.05 9.70 2.85
CA ALA A 65 -1.15 10.50 2.62
C ALA A 65 -1.76 10.21 1.23
N PHE A 66 -0.94 10.18 0.19
CA PHE A 66 -1.35 9.83 -1.17
C PHE A 66 -1.86 8.40 -1.27
N SER A 67 -1.18 7.44 -0.63
CA SER A 67 -1.63 6.05 -0.58
C SER A 67 -2.96 5.91 0.15
N ALA A 68 -3.17 6.60 1.27
CA ALA A 68 -4.45 6.61 1.98
C ALA A 68 -5.55 7.26 1.12
N MET A 69 -5.21 8.33 0.40
CA MET A 69 -6.08 9.01 -0.55
C MET A 69 -6.57 8.04 -1.63
N GLY A 70 -5.64 7.34 -2.28
CA GLY A 70 -5.94 6.37 -3.33
C GLY A 70 -6.73 5.16 -2.81
N ASP A 71 -6.38 4.64 -1.63
CA ASP A 71 -7.11 3.55 -1.00
C ASP A 71 -8.56 3.94 -0.65
N GLN A 72 -8.78 5.15 -0.16
CA GLN A 72 -10.13 5.67 0.14
C GLN A 72 -10.98 5.78 -1.13
N VAL A 73 -10.44 6.36 -2.21
CA VAL A 73 -11.16 6.47 -3.49
C VAL A 73 -11.43 5.09 -4.10
N ALA A 74 -10.45 4.18 -4.07
CA ALA A 74 -10.61 2.83 -4.58
C ALA A 74 -11.65 2.02 -3.79
N LYS A 75 -11.68 2.13 -2.46
CA LYS A 75 -12.69 1.50 -1.61
C LYS A 75 -14.08 2.08 -1.87
N MET A 76 -14.18 3.40 -2.02
CA MET A 76 -15.44 4.06 -2.36
C MET A 76 -15.95 3.60 -3.72
N SER A 77 -15.09 3.55 -4.74
CA SER A 77 -15.41 3.03 -6.08
C SER A 77 -16.03 1.64 -6.01
N LYS A 78 -15.41 0.72 -5.25
CA LYS A 78 -15.95 -0.63 -5.04
C LYS A 78 -17.30 -0.65 -4.31
N ARG A 79 -17.55 0.31 -3.42
CA ARG A 79 -18.78 0.37 -2.60
C ARG A 79 -19.94 1.06 -3.30
N THR A 80 -19.65 2.04 -4.15
CA THR A 80 -20.66 2.88 -4.82
C THR A 80 -20.87 2.50 -6.28
N GLY A 81 -19.92 1.78 -6.88
CA GLY A 81 -19.91 1.47 -8.30
C GLY A 81 -19.46 2.63 -9.19
N LEU A 82 -19.14 3.80 -8.62
CA LEU A 82 -18.61 4.94 -9.37
C LEU A 82 -17.15 4.70 -9.77
N SER A 83 -16.76 5.17 -10.94
CA SER A 83 -15.36 5.18 -11.39
C SER A 83 -14.47 5.99 -10.45
N VAL A 84 -13.18 5.61 -10.40
CA VAL A 84 -12.16 6.30 -9.59
C VAL A 84 -12.01 7.75 -10.07
N GLU A 85 -12.13 7.97 -11.37
CA GLU A 85 -12.06 9.27 -12.04
C GLU A 85 -13.19 10.18 -11.56
N THR A 86 -14.46 9.73 -11.66
CA THR A 86 -15.62 10.50 -11.19
C THR A 86 -15.52 10.78 -9.69
N LEU A 87 -15.08 9.82 -8.89
CA LEU A 87 -14.89 10.03 -7.45
C LEU A 87 -13.78 11.03 -7.13
N SER A 88 -12.71 11.05 -7.93
CA SER A 88 -11.63 12.02 -7.80
C SER A 88 -12.10 13.43 -8.13
N GLU A 89 -12.92 13.59 -9.17
CA GLU A 89 -13.56 14.86 -9.53
C GLU A 89 -14.51 15.34 -8.44
N LEU A 90 -15.42 14.46 -7.98
CA LEU A 90 -16.37 14.80 -6.92
C LEU A 90 -15.67 15.16 -5.62
N ARG A 91 -14.57 14.48 -5.29
CA ARG A 91 -13.74 14.84 -4.15
C ARG A 91 -13.13 16.23 -4.30
N TYR A 92 -12.62 16.55 -5.49
CA TYR A 92 -12.06 17.86 -5.75
C TYR A 92 -13.11 18.95 -5.59
N VAL A 93 -14.33 18.74 -6.10
CA VAL A 93 -15.46 19.65 -5.88
C VAL A 93 -15.82 19.74 -4.39
N ALA A 94 -15.93 18.61 -3.70
CA ALA A 94 -16.24 18.57 -2.27
C ALA A 94 -15.21 19.34 -1.43
N SER A 95 -13.92 19.26 -1.81
CA SER A 95 -12.85 20.02 -1.16
C SER A 95 -12.95 21.54 -1.37
N GLN A 96 -13.55 21.98 -2.48
CA GLN A 96 -13.81 23.40 -2.75
C GLN A 96 -15.05 23.93 -2.04
N THR A 97 -16.06 23.07 -1.83
CA THR A 97 -17.32 23.44 -1.18
C THR A 97 -17.33 23.18 0.32
N GLY A 98 -16.24 22.65 0.88
CA GLY A 98 -16.14 22.26 2.30
C GLY A 98 -17.03 21.08 2.67
N THR A 99 -17.45 20.28 1.68
CA THR A 99 -18.23 19.06 1.92
C THR A 99 -17.30 17.90 2.23
N GLU A 100 -17.55 17.19 3.32
CA GLU A 100 -16.76 16.03 3.69
C GLU A 100 -16.95 14.88 2.69
N PHE A 101 -15.84 14.25 2.29
CA PHE A 101 -15.85 13.19 1.29
C PHE A 101 -16.59 11.94 1.79
N GLU A 102 -16.53 11.65 3.10
CA GLU A 102 -17.33 10.58 3.71
C GLU A 102 -18.84 10.84 3.61
N SER A 103 -19.27 12.11 3.71
CA SER A 103 -20.68 12.47 3.58
C SER A 103 -21.20 12.23 2.17
N LEU A 104 -20.38 12.57 1.17
CA LEU A 104 -20.66 12.23 -0.23
C LEU A 104 -20.78 10.71 -0.39
N GLU A 105 -19.87 9.94 0.20
CA GLU A 105 -19.92 8.47 0.13
C GLU A 105 -21.21 7.91 0.71
N MET A 106 -21.61 8.38 1.89
CA MET A 106 -22.86 7.95 2.52
C MET A 106 -24.07 8.28 1.64
N GLY A 107 -24.10 9.47 1.03
CA GLY A 107 -25.15 9.88 0.10
C GLY A 107 -25.25 8.95 -1.11
N VAL A 108 -24.13 8.69 -1.78
CA VAL A 108 -24.09 7.81 -2.95
C VAL A 108 -24.46 6.36 -2.58
N ARG A 109 -24.02 5.85 -1.42
CA ARG A 109 -24.41 4.52 -0.96
C ARG A 109 -25.91 4.42 -0.67
N LYS A 110 -26.48 5.44 -0.04
CA LYS A 110 -27.92 5.50 0.22
C LYS A 110 -28.70 5.52 -1.09
N MET A 111 -28.24 6.32 -2.06
CA MET A 111 -28.80 6.34 -3.42
C MET A 111 -28.81 4.94 -4.05
N GLN A 112 -27.66 4.27 -4.10
CA GLN A 112 -27.55 2.92 -4.67
C GLN A 112 -28.46 1.91 -3.95
N ARG A 113 -28.57 2.02 -2.62
CA ARG A 113 -29.49 1.20 -1.84
C ARG A 113 -30.96 1.48 -2.18
N THR A 114 -31.36 2.74 -2.29
CA THR A 114 -32.73 3.11 -2.67
C THR A 114 -33.09 2.59 -4.06
N ILE A 115 -32.18 2.70 -5.03
CA ILE A 115 -32.38 2.14 -6.38
C ILE A 115 -32.54 0.62 -6.32
N TYR A 116 -31.70 -0.06 -5.54
CA TYR A 116 -31.80 -1.50 -5.34
C TYR A 116 -33.14 -1.90 -4.69
N ASP A 117 -33.55 -1.21 -3.63
CA ASP A 117 -34.80 -1.49 -2.91
C ASP A 117 -36.04 -1.22 -3.80
N ALA A 118 -36.00 -0.19 -4.64
CA ALA A 118 -37.02 0.10 -5.64
C ALA A 118 -37.10 -0.99 -6.71
N GLY A 119 -35.96 -1.54 -7.13
CA GLY A 119 -35.92 -2.69 -8.05
C GLY A 119 -36.54 -3.97 -7.48
N ARG A 120 -36.56 -4.10 -6.14
CA ARG A 120 -37.27 -5.17 -5.44
C ARG A 120 -38.75 -4.87 -5.19
N GLY A 121 -39.24 -3.70 -5.60
CA GLY A 121 -40.62 -3.28 -5.40
C GLY A 121 -40.92 -2.82 -3.97
N THR A 122 -39.92 -2.37 -3.22
CA THR A 122 -40.15 -1.79 -1.89
C THR A 122 -40.95 -0.49 -2.03
N GLY A 123 -42.18 -0.45 -1.53
CA GLY A 123 -43.12 0.65 -1.76
C GLY A 123 -42.50 2.04 -1.49
N THR A 124 -41.89 2.23 -0.32
CA THR A 124 -41.27 3.52 0.05
C THR A 124 -40.14 3.96 -0.88
N ALA A 125 -39.37 3.03 -1.45
CA ALA A 125 -38.30 3.35 -2.39
C ALA A 125 -38.84 3.62 -3.80
N VAL A 126 -39.90 2.91 -4.20
CA VAL A 126 -40.62 3.15 -5.47
C VAL A 126 -41.28 4.51 -5.44
N ASP A 127 -41.97 4.85 -4.34
CA ASP A 127 -42.65 6.13 -4.14
C ASP A 127 -41.65 7.29 -4.19
N ALA A 128 -40.50 7.16 -3.50
CA ALA A 128 -39.46 8.20 -3.51
C ALA A 128 -38.87 8.46 -4.91
N LEU A 129 -38.77 7.45 -5.76
CA LEU A 129 -38.38 7.64 -7.16
C LEU A 129 -39.53 8.26 -7.97
N ALA A 130 -40.77 7.86 -7.71
CA ALA A 130 -41.94 8.41 -8.38
C ALA A 130 -42.14 9.90 -8.08
N ASP A 131 -41.82 10.35 -6.86
CA ASP A 131 -41.80 11.78 -6.48
C ASP A 131 -40.80 12.59 -7.33
N LEU A 132 -39.72 11.94 -7.77
CA LEU A 132 -38.72 12.52 -8.68
C LEU A 132 -39.12 12.36 -10.15
N GLY A 133 -40.30 11.80 -10.44
CA GLY A 133 -40.79 11.45 -11.77
C GLY A 133 -39.99 10.35 -12.45
N LEU A 134 -39.33 9.48 -11.67
CA LEU A 134 -38.48 8.40 -12.13
C LEU A 134 -39.08 7.05 -11.75
N SER A 135 -38.81 6.05 -12.58
CA SER A 135 -39.05 4.66 -12.26
C SER A 135 -37.72 3.93 -12.10
N TYR A 136 -37.73 2.77 -11.42
CA TYR A 136 -36.56 1.91 -11.36
C TYR A 136 -36.01 1.56 -12.75
N LYS A 137 -36.90 1.39 -13.75
CA LYS A 137 -36.50 1.03 -15.13
C LYS A 137 -35.65 2.12 -15.80
N ASP A 138 -35.87 3.38 -15.45
CA ASP A 138 -35.11 4.51 -15.99
C ASP A 138 -33.67 4.51 -15.47
N LEU A 139 -33.45 3.95 -14.27
CA LEU A 139 -32.15 3.89 -13.61
C LEU A 139 -31.43 2.55 -13.82
N ALA A 140 -32.18 1.45 -13.98
CA ALA A 140 -31.63 0.09 -14.03
C ALA A 140 -30.64 -0.16 -15.18
N ARG A 141 -30.74 0.62 -16.26
CA ARG A 141 -29.87 0.50 -17.45
C ARG A 141 -28.72 1.51 -17.45
N LEU A 142 -28.70 2.43 -16.50
CA LEU A 142 -27.69 3.48 -16.41
C LEU A 142 -26.51 3.03 -15.55
N SER A 143 -25.34 3.58 -15.85
CA SER A 143 -24.19 3.43 -14.95
C SER A 143 -24.45 4.17 -13.63
N PRO A 144 -23.76 3.81 -12.53
CA PRO A 144 -23.89 4.54 -11.26
C PRO A 144 -23.66 6.06 -11.38
N GLU A 145 -22.78 6.49 -12.29
CA GLU A 145 -22.51 7.90 -12.58
C GLU A 145 -23.73 8.57 -13.23
N ASP A 146 -24.33 7.92 -14.23
CA ASP A 146 -25.48 8.45 -14.95
C ASP A 146 -26.74 8.44 -14.07
N GLN A 147 -26.89 7.42 -13.22
CA GLN A 147 -27.92 7.40 -12.17
C GLN A 147 -27.77 8.60 -11.23
N PHE A 148 -26.54 8.87 -10.78
CA PHE A 148 -26.25 10.00 -9.90
C PHE A 148 -26.58 11.34 -10.57
N LYS A 149 -26.14 11.54 -11.82
CA LYS A 149 -26.43 12.77 -12.59
C LYS A 149 -27.92 12.97 -12.82
N LEU A 150 -28.63 11.92 -13.24
CA LEU A 150 -30.07 11.99 -13.50
C LEU A 150 -30.84 12.33 -12.22
N LEU A 151 -30.50 11.69 -11.10
CA LEU A 151 -31.12 11.99 -9.81
C LEU A 151 -30.80 13.42 -9.36
N ALA A 152 -29.55 13.87 -9.48
CA ALA A 152 -29.17 15.24 -9.18
C ALA A 152 -29.96 16.27 -10.01
N GLU A 153 -30.16 15.99 -11.31
CA GLU A 153 -30.97 16.83 -12.19
C GLU A 153 -32.43 16.90 -11.73
N ARG A 154 -33.05 15.77 -11.39
CA ARG A 154 -34.44 15.74 -10.89
C ARG A 154 -34.58 16.46 -9.54
N ILE A 155 -33.63 16.28 -8.63
CA ILE A 155 -33.61 16.97 -7.33
C ILE A 155 -33.45 18.49 -7.53
N GLY A 156 -32.58 18.92 -8.46
CA GLY A 156 -32.41 20.33 -8.80
C GLY A 156 -33.70 20.97 -9.31
N LYS A 157 -34.47 20.23 -10.14
CA LYS A 157 -35.78 20.70 -10.66
C LYS A 157 -36.85 20.83 -9.58
N ILE A 158 -36.81 20.01 -8.53
CA ILE A 158 -37.73 20.16 -7.38
C ILE A 158 -37.35 21.39 -6.54
N SER A 159 -36.06 21.66 -6.39
CA SER A 159 -35.59 22.80 -5.58
C SER A 159 -35.96 24.16 -6.21
N ASP A 160 -36.03 24.23 -7.54
CA ASP A 160 -36.32 25.46 -8.30
C ASP A 160 -37.82 25.84 -8.33
N SER A 161 -38.71 25.02 -7.75
CA SER A 161 -40.14 25.35 -7.63
C SER A 161 -40.49 26.20 -6.40
N THR A 162 -39.48 26.75 -5.71
CA THR A 162 -39.66 27.57 -4.49
C THR A 162 -39.11 29.00 -4.67
N LYS A 163 -39.34 29.60 -5.84
CA LYS A 163 -39.35 31.07 -5.96
C LYS A 163 -40.71 31.64 -5.60
#